data_AF-A0A957YUT4-F1
#
_entry.id   AF-A0A957YUT4-F1
#
_cell.length_a   1.000
_cell.length_b   1.000
_cell.length_c   1.000
_cell.angle_alpha   90.00
_cell.angle_beta   90.00
_cell.angle_gamma   90.00
#
_symmetry.space_group_name_H-M   'P 1'
#
loop_
_entity.id
_entity.type
_entity.pdbx_description
1 polymer ?
#
loop_
_entity_poly.entity_id
_entity_poly.type
_entity_poly.pdbx_seq_one_letter_code
_entity_poly.pdbx_strand_id
1 'polypeptide(L)'
;MSQQPPLPAVVTPQYRFGVPVKLIGAPLRSHDSRRWQNQPHLSVSLAYVRDILGYLHSHEIHLYRLAGQLAPYLTHPQMPQFHQQIDECHDELALIGDLARQLG
;
A
#
# COMPACT_ATOMS: atom_id res chain seq x y z
N MET A 1 -9.54 48.11 6.45
CA MET A 1 -8.37 47.28 6.10
C MET A 1 -8.44 46.02 6.95
N SER A 2 -9.21 45.02 6.52
CA SER A 2 -9.35 43.75 7.23
C SER A 2 -8.16 42.87 6.86
N GLN A 3 -7.20 42.73 7.78
CA GLN A 3 -6.05 41.86 7.61
C GLN A 3 -6.51 40.39 7.71
N GLN A 4 -6.29 39.63 6.65
CA GLN A 4 -6.50 38.18 6.61
C GLN A 4 -5.47 37.51 7.52
N PRO A 5 -5.86 36.59 8.43
CA PRO A 5 -4.89 35.87 9.25
C PRO A 5 -3.97 35.01 8.36
N PRO A 6 -2.67 34.89 8.72
CA PRO A 6 -1.74 34.08 7.95
C PRO A 6 -2.18 32.61 7.95
N LEU A 7 -2.12 31.97 6.79
CA LEU A 7 -2.34 30.54 6.64
C LEU A 7 -1.35 29.78 7.54
N PRO A 8 -1.77 28.72 8.25
CA PRO A 8 -0.87 27.96 9.09
C PRO A 8 0.27 27.38 8.25
N ALA A 9 1.51 27.54 8.73
CA ALA A 9 2.66 26.92 8.11
C ALA A 9 2.50 25.40 8.14
N VAL A 10 2.70 24.74 6.99
CA VAL A 10 2.74 23.27 6.90
C VAL A 10 3.97 22.82 7.69
N VAL A 11 3.77 22.35 8.91
CA VAL A 11 4.85 21.79 9.73
C VAL A 11 5.18 20.42 9.16
N THR A 12 6.29 20.31 8.44
CA THR A 12 6.81 19.00 8.06
C THR A 12 7.46 18.36 9.29
N PRO A 13 7.01 17.19 9.74
CA PRO A 13 7.59 16.56 10.92
C PRO A 13 9.07 16.25 10.66
N GLN A 14 9.92 16.57 11.65
CA GLN A 14 11.38 16.38 11.56
C GLN A 14 11.77 14.90 11.40
N TYR A 15 10.88 13.98 11.78
CA TYR A 15 11.03 12.54 11.63
C TYR A 15 9.71 11.89 11.18
N ARG A 16 9.80 10.88 10.31
CA ARG A 16 8.66 10.05 9.88
C ARG A 16 8.80 8.65 10.46
N PHE A 17 7.71 8.14 11.04
CA PHE A 17 7.65 6.76 11.52
C PHE A 17 7.19 5.81 10.42
N GLY A 18 7.63 4.56 10.52
CA GLY A 18 7.21 3.52 9.60
C GLY A 18 7.07 2.16 10.24
N VAL A 19 6.25 1.33 9.60
CA VAL A 19 5.98 -0.05 10.02
C VAL A 19 6.30 -1.02 8.88
N PRO A 20 7.02 -2.12 9.15
CA PRO A 20 7.35 -3.09 8.12
C PRO A 20 6.28 -4.18 8.00
N VAL A 21 5.69 -4.32 6.81
CA VAL A 21 4.92 -5.48 6.34
C VAL A 21 3.65 -5.80 7.12
N LYS A 22 3.74 -6.20 8.40
CA LYS A 22 2.61 -6.70 9.19
C LYS A 22 2.20 -5.70 10.27
N LEU A 23 0.90 -5.39 10.33
CA LEU A 23 0.29 -4.61 11.39
C LEU A 23 -0.25 -5.56 12.46
N ILE A 24 0.34 -5.57 13.66
CA ILE A 24 -0.12 -6.43 14.77
C ILE A 24 -1.35 -5.83 15.46
N GLY A 25 -1.46 -4.49 15.48
CA GLY A 25 -2.58 -3.77 16.10
C GLY A 25 -3.86 -3.72 15.26
N ALA A 26 -3.88 -4.33 14.07
CA ALA A 26 -5.03 -4.34 13.18
C ALA A 26 -5.18 -5.70 12.49
N PRO A 27 -6.40 -6.22 12.26
CA PRO A 27 -6.63 -7.48 11.56
C PRO A 27 -6.46 -7.33 10.03
N LEU A 28 -5.43 -6.61 9.58
CA LEU A 28 -5.15 -6.34 8.17
C LEU A 28 -4.08 -7.31 7.64
N ARG A 29 -4.37 -7.91 6.49
CA ARG A 29 -3.39 -8.74 5.76
C ARG A 29 -2.46 -7.83 4.96
N SER A 30 -1.25 -8.30 4.69
CA SER A 30 -0.25 -7.52 3.93
C SER A 30 -0.14 -7.90 2.45
N HIS A 31 -0.63 -9.09 2.09
CA HIS A 31 -0.69 -9.58 0.71
C HIS A 31 -1.62 -10.80 0.64
N ASP A 32 -1.96 -11.21 -0.57
CA ASP A 32 -2.63 -12.47 -0.84
C ASP A 32 -1.69 -13.65 -0.57
N SER A 33 -2.07 -14.50 0.38
CA SER A 33 -1.32 -15.69 0.79
C SER A 33 -1.97 -17.00 0.37
N ARG A 34 -2.99 -16.95 -0.51
CA ARG A 34 -3.61 -18.15 -1.07
C ARG A 34 -2.57 -18.97 -1.83
N ARG A 35 -2.72 -20.30 -1.79
CA ARG A 35 -1.88 -21.22 -2.56
C ARG A 35 -2.21 -21.11 -4.04
N TRP A 36 -1.25 -21.42 -4.90
CA TRP A 36 -1.39 -21.32 -6.37
C TRP A 36 -2.63 -22.03 -6.93
N GLN A 37 -3.09 -23.12 -6.32
CA GLN A 37 -4.32 -23.82 -6.74
C GLN A 37 -5.58 -22.93 -6.66
N ASN A 38 -5.55 -21.90 -5.81
CA ASN A 38 -6.66 -20.97 -5.58
C ASN A 38 -6.45 -19.63 -6.30
N GLN A 39 -5.54 -19.58 -7.29
CA GLN A 39 -5.28 -18.42 -8.16
C GLN A 39 -5.10 -17.12 -7.35
N PRO A 40 -4.03 -17.03 -6.53
CA PRO A 40 -3.70 -15.80 -5.83
C PRO A 40 -3.37 -14.70 -6.83
N HIS A 41 -3.67 -13.44 -6.47
CA HIS A 41 -3.55 -12.34 -7.42
C HIS A 41 -3.10 -11.03 -6.77
N LEU A 42 -2.31 -10.24 -7.49
CA LEU A 42 -1.80 -8.93 -7.06
C LEU A 42 -2.94 -7.96 -6.71
N SER A 43 -4.04 -7.96 -7.45
CA SER A 43 -5.19 -7.07 -7.16
C SER A 43 -5.74 -7.25 -5.73
N VAL A 44 -5.73 -8.47 -5.20
CA VAL A 44 -6.15 -8.75 -3.81
C VAL A 44 -5.14 -8.16 -2.82
N SER A 45 -3.85 -8.30 -3.09
CA SER A 45 -2.80 -7.65 -2.30
C SER A 45 -2.93 -6.12 -2.33
N LEU A 46 -3.26 -5.52 -3.47
CA LEU A 46 -3.45 -4.07 -3.61
C LEU A 46 -4.67 -3.58 -2.84
N ALA A 47 -5.75 -4.35 -2.79
CA ALA A 47 -6.90 -4.04 -1.93
C ALA A 47 -6.50 -4.01 -0.44
N TYR A 48 -5.64 -4.93 0.00
CA TYR A 48 -5.09 -4.88 1.36
C TYR A 48 -4.18 -3.68 1.59
N VAL A 49 -3.34 -3.30 0.60
CA VAL A 49 -2.50 -2.11 0.68
C VAL A 49 -3.34 -0.85 0.84
N ARG A 50 -4.45 -0.72 0.09
CA ARG A 50 -5.41 0.39 0.26
C ARG A 50 -5.89 0.50 1.70
N ASP A 51 -6.33 -0.61 2.29
CA ASP A 51 -6.86 -0.64 3.65
C ASP A 51 -5.75 -0.32 4.69
N ILE A 52 -4.53 -0.80 4.44
CA ILE A 52 -3.34 -0.46 5.24
C ILE A 52 -3.04 1.04 5.15
N LEU A 53 -3.03 1.64 3.96
CA LEU A 53 -2.76 3.08 3.81
C LEU A 53 -3.79 3.92 4.60
N GLY A 54 -5.07 3.54 4.57
CA GLY A 54 -6.10 4.19 5.39
C GLY A 54 -5.84 4.03 6.89
N TYR A 55 -5.43 2.84 7.34
CA TYR A 55 -5.07 2.61 8.74
C TYR A 55 -3.87 3.46 9.16
N LEU A 56 -2.81 3.49 8.36
CA LEU A 56 -1.59 4.24 8.66
C LEU A 56 -1.85 5.75 8.72
N HIS A 57 -2.64 6.27 7.78
CA HIS A 57 -3.06 7.67 7.77
C HIS A 57 -3.79 8.05 9.06
N SER A 58 -4.75 7.22 9.51
CA SER A 58 -5.48 7.48 10.77
C SER A 58 -4.63 7.41 12.05
N HIS A 59 -3.39 6.92 11.95
CA HIS A 59 -2.45 6.79 13.07
C HIS A 59 -1.20 7.67 12.90
N GLU A 60 -1.17 8.59 11.92
CA GLU A 60 -0.02 9.46 11.63
C GLU A 60 1.28 8.66 11.35
N ILE A 61 1.14 7.50 10.69
CA ILE A 61 2.27 6.69 10.24
C ILE A 61 2.45 6.91 8.74
N HIS A 62 3.61 7.39 8.33
CA HIS A 62 3.81 7.86 6.96
C HIS A 62 4.72 6.96 6.12
N LEU A 63 5.30 5.91 6.69
CA LEU A 63 6.17 5.00 5.96
C LEU A 63 5.68 3.55 6.13
N TYR A 64 5.63 2.83 5.02
CA TYR A 64 5.25 1.42 5.02
C TYR A 64 6.15 0.63 4.09
N ARG A 65 6.69 -0.49 4.59
CA ARG A 65 7.38 -1.45 3.74
C ARG A 65 6.42 -2.51 3.26
N LEU A 66 6.17 -2.55 1.95
CA LEU A 66 5.37 -3.58 1.29
C LEU A 66 5.94 -4.99 1.53
N ALA A 67 5.06 -5.99 1.46
CA ALA A 67 5.48 -7.39 1.52
C ALA A 67 6.32 -7.78 0.30
N GLY A 68 7.40 -8.54 0.48
CA GLY A 68 8.19 -9.07 -0.64
C GLY A 68 7.43 -10.10 -1.51
N GLN A 69 6.27 -10.57 -1.05
CA GLN A 69 5.36 -11.46 -1.78
C GLN A 69 4.08 -10.75 -2.20
N LEU A 70 4.14 -9.42 -2.38
CA LEU A 70 2.98 -8.62 -2.78
C LEU A 70 2.32 -9.13 -4.07
N ALA A 71 3.13 -9.49 -5.07
CA ALA A 71 2.72 -10.16 -6.29
C ALA A 71 3.00 -11.67 -6.15
N PRO A 72 1.98 -12.51 -5.90
CA PRO A 72 2.18 -13.94 -5.65
C PRO A 72 2.80 -14.66 -6.85
N TYR A 73 3.88 -15.40 -6.64
CA TYR A 73 4.55 -16.22 -7.67
C TYR A 73 5.02 -15.47 -8.94
N LEU A 74 5.08 -14.14 -8.92
CA LEU A 74 5.39 -13.30 -10.08
C LEU A 74 6.68 -13.72 -10.80
N THR A 75 7.70 -14.13 -10.05
CA THR A 75 9.02 -14.53 -10.58
C THR A 75 9.23 -16.04 -10.55
N HIS A 76 8.19 -16.83 -10.29
CA HIS A 76 8.32 -18.28 -10.14
C HIS A 76 8.62 -18.92 -11.51
N PRO A 77 9.73 -19.68 -11.67
CA PRO A 77 10.20 -20.13 -12.98
C PRO A 77 9.25 -21.12 -13.67
N GLN A 78 8.49 -21.90 -12.90
CA GLN A 78 7.60 -22.93 -13.41
C GLN A 78 6.12 -22.53 -13.40
N MET A 79 5.82 -21.25 -13.12
CA MET A 79 4.42 -20.77 -13.06
C MET A 79 4.23 -19.49 -13.88
N PRO A 80 4.42 -19.55 -15.21
CA PRO A 80 4.31 -18.38 -16.09
C PRO A 80 2.93 -17.74 -16.08
N GLN A 81 1.88 -18.48 -15.71
CA GLN A 81 0.52 -17.96 -15.58
C GLN A 81 0.39 -16.81 -14.56
N PHE A 82 1.36 -16.62 -13.67
CA PHE A 82 1.36 -15.53 -12.68
C PHE A 82 2.24 -14.34 -13.08
N HIS A 83 2.91 -14.37 -14.24
CA HIS A 83 3.92 -13.36 -14.60
C HIS A 83 3.31 -12.03 -15.09
N GLN A 84 2.07 -12.04 -15.57
CA GLN A 84 1.40 -10.88 -16.18
C GLN A 84 0.64 -10.01 -15.17
N GLN A 85 0.66 -10.36 -13.87
CA GLN A 85 -0.13 -9.68 -12.84
C GLN A 85 0.14 -8.17 -12.71
N ILE A 86 1.36 -7.71 -13.03
CA ILE A 86 1.68 -6.28 -13.01
C ILE A 86 0.93 -5.56 -14.13
N ASP A 87 0.96 -6.11 -15.34
CA ASP A 87 0.27 -5.54 -16.50
C ASP A 87 -1.25 -5.61 -16.31
N GLU A 88 -1.74 -6.72 -15.76
CA GLU A 88 -3.16 -6.92 -15.43
C GLU A 88 -3.67 -5.95 -14.34
N CYS A 89 -2.81 -5.48 -13.44
CA CYS A 89 -3.15 -4.56 -12.35
C CYS A 89 -2.62 -3.14 -12.58
N HIS A 90 -2.34 -2.75 -13.83
CA HIS A 90 -1.75 -1.44 -14.14
C HIS A 90 -2.55 -0.28 -13.52
N ASP A 91 -3.88 -0.30 -13.67
CA ASP A 91 -4.75 0.78 -13.20
C ASP A 91 -4.88 0.77 -11.68
N GLU A 92 -4.99 -0.40 -11.05
CA GLU A 92 -4.98 -0.51 -9.58
C GLU A 92 -3.65 -0.02 -8.99
N LEU A 93 -2.52 -0.32 -9.62
CA LEU A 93 -1.22 0.18 -9.19
C LEU A 93 -1.16 1.71 -9.25
N ALA A 94 -1.67 2.31 -10.33
CA ALA A 94 -1.77 3.77 -10.45
C ALA A 94 -2.65 4.36 -9.34
N LEU A 95 -3.83 3.78 -9.10
CA LEU A 95 -4.75 4.21 -8.04
C LEU A 95 -4.14 4.11 -6.64
N ILE A 96 -3.43 3.02 -6.33
CA ILE A 96 -2.74 2.86 -5.04
C ILE A 96 -1.59 3.87 -4.90
N GLY A 97 -0.85 4.12 -5.98
CA GLY A 97 0.20 5.14 -6.01
C GLY A 97 -0.34 6.54 -5.74
N ASP A 98 -1.46 6.89 -6.36
CA ASP A 98 -2.15 8.16 -6.14
C ASP A 98 -2.66 8.29 -4.70
N LEU A 99 -3.29 7.23 -4.18
CA LEU A 99 -3.75 7.18 -2.80
C LEU A 99 -2.60 7.36 -1.80
N ALA A 100 -1.45 6.71 -2.03
CA ALA A 100 -0.28 6.86 -1.17
C ALA A 100 0.22 8.33 -1.14
N ARG A 101 0.24 9.02 -2.28
CA ARG A 101 0.61 10.45 -2.34
C ARG A 101 -0.40 11.37 -1.67
N GLN A 102 -1.69 11.02 -1.72
CA GLN A 102 -2.75 11.78 -1.06
C GLN A 102 -2.69 11.64 0.46
N LEU A 103 -2.28 10.47 0.97
CA LEU A 103 -2.34 10.14 2.39
C LEU A 103 -1.04 10.41 3.19
N GLY A 104 0.14 10.59 2.57
CA GLY A 104 1.34 11.05 3.30
C GLY A 104 2.72 10.82 2.68
#